data_AF-A0A2J6GY32-F1
#
_entry.id   AF-A0A2J6GY32-F1
#
_cell.length_a   1.000
_cell.length_b   1.000
_cell.length_c   1.000
_cell.angle_alpha   90.00
_cell.angle_beta   90.00
_cell.angle_gamma   90.00
#
_symmetry.space_group_name_H-M   'P 1'
#
loop_
_entity.id
_entity.type
_entity.pdbx_description
1 polymer ?
#
loop_
_entity_poly.entity_id
_entity_poly.type
_entity_poly.pdbx_seq_one_letter_code
_entity_poly.pdbx_strand_id
1 'polypeptide(L)'
;MTIANFIKNVQNIMRQDAGVDGDAQRISQLVWMLFLKIFDSKEKEWELEEKYNSVIPEELRWRNWAEDEEGITGDKLLEFVNEKLFKQLKNIKVSEGMDKRSLIVKQVFEDSYNYMKSGTLMRQVINEINKIDFTEIKDRHSFNDIYEEILKDLQSAGNAGEYYTPRPITDFILEMLKPQLKEKFADFACGTGGFLISFLNALPKAGTVSGHELLQNSFYGIEKKPMPHLLCMTNLLLHEIDAPNIKRDNSLAINVREITEEKKFDIIAMNPPFGGVEEKGIQTNFPRELRTSETADLFMARIMYSLKQNGRAAVVLPDGFLFGDDNTKIAIKKRLLKDFNLHTIVRVPNGAFSPYTSISTNILFFEKSGTTEKIDFYEMPLPEGLKNGFTKTKPLRKKHFNLVKKWWDNRDTETENAYQITLEQIEKNNYNLDFKNPNKTTEKDERTLKELLLEMNYTSKEIENLVSVLKEELSGIIE
;
A
#
# COMPACT_ATOMS: atom_id res chain seq x y z
N MET A 1 -18.90 23.36 0.39
CA MET A 1 -18.66 22.71 1.71
C MET A 1 -17.19 22.32 1.75
N THR A 2 -16.49 22.39 2.89
CA THR A 2 -15.11 21.85 2.94
C THR A 2 -15.16 20.32 3.01
N ILE A 3 -14.18 19.66 2.41
CA ILE A 3 -14.05 18.18 2.38
C ILE A 3 -14.00 17.58 3.79
N ALA A 4 -13.26 18.24 4.69
CA ALA A 4 -13.20 17.86 6.09
C ALA A 4 -14.59 17.90 6.76
N ASN A 5 -15.44 18.86 6.38
CA ASN A 5 -16.81 18.92 6.89
C ASN A 5 -17.68 17.80 6.30
N PHE A 6 -17.52 17.45 5.02
CA PHE A 6 -18.23 16.33 4.41
C PHE A 6 -17.91 15.01 5.13
N ILE A 7 -16.62 14.66 5.26
CA ILE A 7 -16.20 13.42 5.93
C ILE A 7 -16.69 13.39 7.37
N LYS A 8 -16.52 14.50 8.10
CA LYS A 8 -16.99 14.61 9.49
C LYS A 8 -18.51 14.44 9.61
N ASN A 9 -19.28 15.01 8.68
CA ASN A 9 -20.74 14.86 8.67
C ASN A 9 -21.14 13.40 8.44
N VAL A 10 -20.58 12.75 7.41
CA VAL A 10 -20.81 11.33 7.12
C VAL A 10 -20.46 10.46 8.33
N GLN A 11 -19.28 10.66 8.94
CA GLN A 11 -18.88 9.94 10.14
C GLN A 11 -19.84 10.16 11.31
N ASN A 12 -20.32 11.39 11.51
CA ASN A 12 -21.28 11.71 12.57
C ASN A 12 -22.65 11.04 12.35
N ILE A 13 -23.09 10.90 11.11
CA ILE A 13 -24.30 10.15 10.77
C ILE A 13 -24.07 8.66 11.06
N MET A 14 -22.97 8.09 10.57
CA MET A 14 -22.68 6.66 10.74
C MET A 14 -22.43 6.26 12.20
N ARG A 15 -21.93 7.17 13.06
CA ARG A 15 -21.78 6.92 14.51
C ARG A 15 -23.11 6.66 15.22
N GLN A 16 -24.23 7.10 14.65
CA GLN A 16 -25.57 6.86 15.21
C GLN A 16 -26.13 5.49 14.81
N ASP A 17 -25.52 4.82 13.83
CA ASP A 17 -25.99 3.52 13.34
C ASP A 17 -25.42 2.38 14.19
N ALA A 18 -26.29 1.62 14.83
CA ALA A 18 -25.91 0.49 15.69
C ALA A 18 -25.20 -0.66 14.94
N GLY A 19 -25.24 -0.66 13.61
CA GLY A 19 -24.62 -1.67 12.76
C GLY A 19 -23.15 -1.47 12.46
N VAL A 20 -22.63 -0.25 12.66
CA VAL A 20 -21.28 0.12 12.22
C VAL A 20 -20.38 0.39 13.41
N ASP A 21 -19.55 -0.60 13.75
CA ASP A 21 -18.59 -0.54 14.83
C ASP A 21 -17.19 -0.15 14.34
N GLY A 22 -16.59 0.83 15.02
CA GLY A 22 -15.29 1.36 14.68
C GLY A 22 -15.20 2.14 13.35
N ASP A 23 -14.07 2.82 13.15
CA ASP A 23 -13.85 3.65 11.97
C ASP A 23 -13.61 2.81 10.70
N ALA A 24 -13.06 1.60 10.83
CA ALA A 24 -12.84 0.70 9.68
C ALA A 24 -14.15 0.28 9.00
N GLN A 25 -15.21 -0.05 9.77
CA GLN A 25 -16.50 -0.37 9.18
C GLN A 25 -17.18 0.88 8.61
N ARG A 26 -17.08 2.05 9.27
CA ARG A 26 -17.59 3.31 8.71
C ARG A 26 -16.97 3.61 7.36
N ILE A 27 -15.66 3.43 7.25
CA ILE A 27 -14.93 3.65 6.00
C ILE A 27 -15.31 2.58 4.97
N SER A 28 -15.48 1.31 5.36
CA SER A 28 -16.08 0.28 4.49
C SER A 28 -17.37 0.75 3.82
N GLN A 29 -18.28 1.28 4.64
CA GLN A 29 -19.59 1.71 4.15
C GLN A 29 -19.49 2.91 3.22
N LEU A 30 -18.63 3.87 3.55
CA LEU A 30 -18.40 5.03 2.71
C LEU A 30 -17.79 4.65 1.36
N VAL A 31 -16.81 3.74 1.35
CA VAL A 31 -16.04 3.43 0.15
C VAL A 31 -16.89 2.70 -0.90
N TRP A 32 -17.73 1.72 -0.53
CA TRP A 32 -18.58 1.06 -1.54
C TRP A 32 -19.66 2.02 -2.10
N MET A 33 -20.18 2.93 -1.29
CA MET A 33 -21.13 3.94 -1.74
C MET A 33 -20.46 4.94 -2.70
N LEU A 34 -19.28 5.44 -2.34
CA LEU A 34 -18.48 6.30 -3.21
C LEU A 34 -18.13 5.59 -4.52
N PHE A 35 -17.73 4.32 -4.45
CA PHE A 35 -17.45 3.51 -5.64
C PHE A 35 -18.64 3.51 -6.59
N LEU A 36 -19.86 3.22 -6.12
CA LEU A 36 -21.05 3.22 -6.99
C LEU A 36 -21.37 4.60 -7.57
N LYS A 37 -21.24 5.67 -6.78
CA LYS A 37 -21.45 7.04 -7.25
C LYS A 37 -20.44 7.42 -8.34
N ILE A 38 -19.16 7.11 -8.13
CA ILE A 38 -18.08 7.37 -9.09
C ILE A 38 -18.29 6.53 -10.35
N PHE A 39 -18.59 5.25 -10.18
CA PHE A 39 -18.83 4.34 -11.28
C PHE A 39 -20.00 4.84 -12.14
N ASP A 40 -21.13 5.23 -11.53
CA ASP A 40 -22.28 5.79 -12.26
C ASP A 40 -21.92 7.07 -13.02
N SER A 41 -21.08 7.94 -12.44
CA SER A 41 -20.56 9.13 -13.13
C SER A 41 -19.72 8.76 -14.35
N LYS A 42 -18.87 7.73 -14.24
CA LYS A 42 -18.09 7.21 -15.37
C LYS A 42 -18.97 6.51 -16.40
N GLU A 43 -20.05 5.84 -15.97
CA GLU A 43 -21.04 5.30 -16.90
C GLU A 43 -21.72 6.41 -17.71
N LYS A 44 -22.04 7.58 -17.12
CA LYS A 44 -22.55 8.73 -17.89
C LYS A 44 -21.59 9.15 -19.00
N GLU A 45 -20.28 9.11 -18.74
CA GLU A 45 -19.24 9.40 -19.74
C GLU A 45 -19.19 8.30 -20.82
N TRP A 46 -19.13 7.03 -20.40
CA TRP A 46 -19.04 5.89 -21.32
C TRP A 46 -20.30 5.68 -22.16
N GLU A 47 -21.48 6.05 -21.66
CA GLU A 47 -22.76 6.02 -22.40
C GLU A 47 -22.75 6.95 -23.64
N LEU A 48 -21.82 7.91 -23.70
CA LEU A 48 -21.59 8.75 -24.89
C LEU A 48 -20.78 8.01 -25.98
N GLU A 49 -20.14 6.88 -25.65
CA GLU A 49 -19.40 6.05 -26.60
C GLU A 49 -20.36 5.10 -27.34
N GLU A 50 -20.21 4.96 -28.66
CA GLU A 50 -21.16 4.21 -29.51
C GLU A 50 -21.35 2.72 -29.15
N LYS A 51 -20.46 2.12 -28.35
CA LYS A 51 -20.42 0.67 -28.08
C LYS A 51 -20.56 0.31 -26.60
N TYR A 52 -20.78 1.27 -25.71
CA TYR A 52 -20.89 0.96 -24.30
C TYR A 52 -22.27 0.40 -23.96
N ASN A 53 -22.28 -0.71 -23.22
CA ASN A 53 -23.47 -1.22 -22.54
C ASN A 53 -23.17 -1.28 -21.05
N SER A 54 -24.05 -0.70 -20.25
CA SER A 54 -23.89 -0.66 -18.80
C SER A 54 -23.68 -2.06 -18.23
N VAL A 55 -22.66 -2.20 -17.38
CA VAL A 55 -22.37 -3.45 -16.67
C VAL A 55 -23.22 -3.61 -15.41
N ILE A 56 -23.82 -2.51 -14.93
CA ILE A 56 -24.72 -2.48 -13.78
C ILE A 56 -26.16 -2.48 -14.30
N PRO A 57 -27.03 -3.40 -13.84
CA PRO A 57 -28.45 -3.37 -14.21
C PRO A 57 -29.07 -2.00 -13.97
N GLU A 58 -29.97 -1.59 -14.87
CA GLU A 58 -30.50 -0.22 -14.89
C GLU A 58 -30.99 0.23 -13.51
N GLU A 59 -31.76 -0.59 -12.81
CA GLU A 59 -32.32 -0.25 -11.50
C GLU A 59 -31.29 -0.14 -10.36
N LEU A 60 -30.07 -0.64 -10.57
CA LEU A 60 -28.99 -0.68 -9.57
C LEU A 60 -27.98 0.46 -9.75
N ARG A 61 -28.06 1.18 -10.87
CA ARG A 61 -27.25 2.37 -11.13
C ARG A 61 -27.56 3.44 -10.09
N TRP A 62 -26.52 4.11 -9.58
CA TRP A 62 -26.65 5.08 -8.49
C TRP A 62 -27.75 6.13 -8.77
N ARG A 63 -27.78 6.65 -10.00
CA ARG A 63 -28.78 7.65 -10.44
C ARG A 63 -30.24 7.21 -10.25
N ASN A 64 -30.53 5.92 -10.22
CA ASN A 64 -31.89 5.39 -10.23
C ASN A 64 -32.46 5.05 -8.85
N TRP A 65 -31.63 5.00 -7.80
CA TRP A 65 -32.11 4.70 -6.44
C TRP A 65 -31.55 5.65 -5.37
N ALA A 66 -30.42 6.30 -5.64
CA ALA A 66 -29.70 7.11 -4.67
C ALA A 66 -29.80 8.62 -4.93
N GLU A 67 -29.94 9.08 -6.18
CA GLU A 67 -29.83 10.51 -6.55
C GLU A 67 -31.00 11.38 -6.06
N ASP A 68 -32.22 10.85 -6.02
CA ASP A 68 -33.38 11.53 -5.42
C ASP A 68 -33.23 11.64 -3.90
N GLU A 69 -33.18 12.87 -3.38
CA GLU A 69 -33.02 13.17 -1.95
C GLU A 69 -34.18 12.60 -1.10
N GLU A 70 -35.38 12.53 -1.69
CA GLU A 70 -36.61 11.99 -1.08
C GLU A 70 -36.90 10.55 -1.54
N GLY A 71 -35.91 9.89 -2.15
CA GLY A 71 -36.01 8.52 -2.66
C GLY A 71 -36.17 7.46 -1.56
N ILE A 72 -36.01 6.19 -1.94
CA ILE A 72 -36.20 5.04 -1.05
C ILE A 72 -35.41 5.18 0.27
N THR A 73 -36.06 4.95 1.41
CA THR A 73 -35.48 5.12 2.75
C THR A 73 -36.03 4.09 3.75
N GLY A 74 -35.53 4.10 4.99
CA GLY A 74 -35.93 3.17 6.04
C GLY A 74 -35.73 1.69 5.66
N ASP A 75 -36.60 0.81 6.14
CA ASP A 75 -36.48 -0.63 5.92
C ASP A 75 -36.44 -1.02 4.44
N LYS A 76 -37.17 -0.29 3.59
CA LYS A 76 -37.18 -0.53 2.14
C LYS A 76 -35.80 -0.33 1.52
N LEU A 77 -35.05 0.69 1.95
CA LEU A 77 -33.69 0.92 1.46
C LEU A 77 -32.74 -0.18 1.93
N LEU A 78 -32.86 -0.63 3.18
CA LEU A 78 -32.03 -1.73 3.70
C LEU A 78 -32.31 -3.03 2.94
N GLU A 79 -33.58 -3.36 2.72
CA GLU A 79 -33.98 -4.54 1.94
C GLU A 79 -33.42 -4.45 0.51
N PHE A 80 -33.59 -3.31 -0.16
CA PHE A 80 -33.03 -3.08 -1.49
C PHE A 80 -31.50 -3.29 -1.51
N VAL A 81 -30.77 -2.69 -0.58
CA VAL A 81 -29.30 -2.78 -0.54
C VAL A 81 -28.85 -4.21 -0.25
N ASN A 82 -29.41 -4.86 0.77
CA ASN A 82 -28.97 -6.18 1.21
C ASN A 82 -29.39 -7.30 0.24
N GLU A 83 -30.67 -7.31 -0.13
CA GLU A 83 -31.29 -8.45 -0.83
C GLU A 83 -31.23 -8.32 -2.35
N LYS A 84 -31.12 -7.10 -2.88
CA LYS A 84 -31.09 -6.84 -4.32
C LYS A 84 -29.74 -6.34 -4.81
N LEU A 85 -29.31 -5.16 -4.36
CA LEU A 85 -28.10 -4.49 -4.86
C LEU A 85 -26.86 -5.37 -4.67
N PHE A 86 -26.50 -5.69 -3.42
CA PHE A 86 -25.31 -6.50 -3.14
C PHE A 86 -25.41 -7.89 -3.78
N LYS A 87 -26.58 -8.53 -3.68
CA LYS A 87 -26.79 -9.88 -4.22
C LYS A 87 -26.57 -9.92 -5.74
N GLN A 88 -27.11 -8.96 -6.49
CA GLN A 88 -26.96 -8.95 -7.95
C GLN A 88 -25.55 -8.53 -8.37
N LEU A 89 -24.95 -7.52 -7.74
CA LEU A 89 -23.60 -7.07 -8.08
C LEU A 89 -22.53 -8.15 -7.80
N LYS A 90 -22.67 -8.90 -6.70
CA LYS A 90 -21.83 -10.09 -6.40
C LYS A 90 -21.94 -11.19 -7.47
N ASN A 91 -23.12 -11.32 -8.09
CA ASN A 91 -23.45 -12.38 -9.04
C ASN A 91 -23.43 -11.91 -10.50
N ILE A 92 -22.81 -10.76 -10.80
CA ILE A 92 -22.56 -10.35 -12.18
C ILE A 92 -21.81 -11.47 -12.90
N LYS A 93 -22.35 -11.91 -14.03
CA LYS A 93 -21.70 -12.91 -14.87
C LYS A 93 -20.51 -12.24 -15.55
N VAL A 94 -19.33 -12.84 -15.41
CA VAL A 94 -18.13 -12.43 -16.11
C VAL A 94 -17.76 -13.58 -17.04
N SER A 95 -17.73 -13.30 -18.35
CA SER A 95 -17.35 -14.27 -19.37
C SER A 95 -16.38 -13.66 -20.37
N GLU A 96 -15.70 -14.51 -21.12
CA GLU A 96 -14.73 -14.09 -22.12
C GLU A 96 -15.40 -13.24 -23.20
N GLY A 97 -14.91 -12.03 -23.44
CA GLY A 97 -15.50 -11.05 -24.36
C GLY A 97 -16.45 -10.03 -23.72
N MET A 98 -16.78 -10.16 -22.43
CA MET A 98 -17.48 -9.10 -21.70
C MET A 98 -16.57 -7.92 -21.36
N ASP A 99 -17.16 -6.75 -21.14
CA ASP A 99 -16.45 -5.56 -20.69
C ASP A 99 -15.68 -5.86 -19.39
N LYS A 100 -14.38 -5.55 -19.36
CA LYS A 100 -13.50 -5.74 -18.19
C LYS A 100 -14.04 -5.01 -16.95
N ARG A 101 -14.81 -3.94 -17.12
CA ARG A 101 -15.47 -3.19 -16.05
C ARG A 101 -16.46 -4.07 -15.25
N SER A 102 -17.04 -5.10 -15.86
CA SER A 102 -17.90 -6.07 -15.16
C SER A 102 -17.14 -6.86 -14.08
N LEU A 103 -15.87 -7.19 -14.35
CA LEU A 103 -14.99 -7.85 -13.37
C LEU A 103 -14.68 -6.93 -12.19
N ILE A 104 -14.49 -5.63 -12.44
CA ILE A 104 -14.25 -4.64 -11.39
C ILE A 104 -15.42 -4.60 -10.42
N VAL A 105 -16.64 -4.41 -10.93
CA VAL A 105 -17.84 -4.36 -10.09
C VAL A 105 -17.99 -5.65 -9.30
N LYS A 106 -17.81 -6.81 -9.94
CA LYS A 106 -17.88 -8.10 -9.25
C LYS A 106 -16.85 -8.20 -8.12
N GLN A 107 -15.57 -7.93 -8.39
CA GLN A 107 -14.49 -8.05 -7.40
C GLN A 107 -14.66 -7.09 -6.22
N VAL A 108 -15.15 -5.87 -6.48
CA VAL A 108 -15.49 -4.90 -5.44
C VAL A 108 -16.60 -5.44 -4.55
N PHE A 109 -17.67 -5.97 -5.14
CA PHE A 109 -18.83 -6.38 -4.36
C PHE A 109 -18.68 -7.77 -3.72
N GLU A 110 -17.89 -8.69 -4.27
CA GLU A 110 -17.68 -10.07 -3.79
C GLU A 110 -17.42 -10.11 -2.27
N ASP A 111 -16.47 -9.29 -1.81
CA ASP A 111 -16.07 -9.20 -0.41
C ASP A 111 -16.69 -8.00 0.35
N SER A 112 -17.54 -7.21 -0.29
CA SER A 112 -18.21 -6.08 0.36
C SER A 112 -19.47 -6.53 1.09
N TYR A 113 -19.76 -5.87 2.21
CA TYR A 113 -20.96 -6.08 3.01
C TYR A 113 -21.53 -4.75 3.46
N ASN A 114 -22.86 -4.65 3.47
CA ASN A 114 -23.54 -3.57 4.17
C ASN A 114 -23.64 -3.91 5.66
N TYR A 115 -23.09 -3.03 6.50
CA TYR A 115 -23.16 -3.17 7.95
C TYR A 115 -24.21 -2.24 8.58
N MET A 116 -24.63 -1.17 7.89
CA MET A 116 -25.63 -0.25 8.41
C MET A 116 -26.97 -0.96 8.66
N LYS A 117 -27.58 -0.65 9.81
CA LYS A 117 -28.87 -1.19 10.26
C LYS A 117 -30.00 -0.18 10.21
N SER A 118 -29.73 1.09 9.93
CA SER A 118 -30.75 2.12 9.74
C SER A 118 -30.76 2.64 8.31
N GLY A 119 -31.82 2.31 7.57
CA GLY A 119 -32.01 2.84 6.21
C GLY A 119 -32.21 4.35 6.18
N THR A 120 -32.73 4.93 7.26
CA THR A 120 -32.86 6.39 7.38
C THR A 120 -31.49 7.06 7.51
N LEU A 121 -30.58 6.51 8.32
CA LEU A 121 -29.21 7.02 8.43
C LEU A 121 -28.43 6.77 7.14
N MET A 122 -28.62 5.61 6.50
CA MET A 122 -28.03 5.31 5.20
C MET A 122 -28.45 6.33 4.13
N ARG A 123 -29.75 6.70 4.08
CA ARG A 123 -30.25 7.75 3.19
C ARG A 123 -29.59 9.10 3.48
N GLN A 124 -29.38 9.46 4.74
CA GLN A 124 -28.66 10.70 5.07
C GLN A 124 -27.21 10.67 4.56
N VAL A 125 -26.49 9.55 4.71
CA VAL A 125 -25.14 9.38 4.15
C VAL A 125 -25.16 9.52 2.63
N ILE A 126 -26.09 8.87 1.94
CA ILE A 126 -26.26 8.95 0.48
C ILE A 126 -26.50 10.40 0.04
N ASN A 127 -27.36 11.12 0.75
CA ASN A 127 -27.65 12.52 0.44
C ASN A 127 -26.43 13.42 0.67
N GLU A 128 -25.59 13.15 1.68
CA GLU A 128 -24.29 13.85 1.79
C GLU A 128 -23.38 13.53 0.59
N ILE A 129 -23.29 12.27 0.17
CA ILE A 129 -22.45 11.85 -0.97
C ILE A 129 -22.91 12.52 -2.27
N ASN A 130 -24.22 12.65 -2.48
CA ASN A 130 -24.79 13.31 -3.67
C ASN A 130 -24.44 14.79 -3.81
N LYS A 131 -24.02 15.46 -2.73
CA LYS A 131 -23.56 16.85 -2.78
C LYS A 131 -22.22 17.01 -3.49
N ILE A 132 -21.54 15.90 -3.80
CA ILE A 132 -20.29 15.88 -4.54
C ILE A 132 -20.61 15.57 -6.00
N ASP A 133 -20.26 16.51 -6.89
CA ASP A 133 -20.30 16.28 -8.34
C ASP A 133 -18.95 15.71 -8.80
N PHE A 134 -18.96 14.53 -9.41
CA PHE A 134 -17.74 13.86 -9.88
C PHE A 134 -17.40 14.17 -11.35
N THR A 135 -18.29 14.90 -12.05
CA THR A 135 -18.10 15.26 -13.46
C THR A 135 -17.25 16.52 -13.64
N GLU A 136 -17.20 17.40 -12.63
CA GLU A 136 -16.40 18.62 -12.69
C GLU A 136 -14.91 18.39 -12.34
N ILE A 137 -13.99 18.89 -13.17
CA ILE A 137 -12.53 18.78 -12.95
C ILE A 137 -12.10 19.37 -11.60
N LYS A 138 -12.74 20.46 -11.18
CA LYS A 138 -12.48 21.11 -9.88
C LYS A 138 -12.83 20.19 -8.71
N ASP A 139 -13.85 19.35 -8.87
CA ASP A 139 -14.31 18.43 -7.84
C ASP A 139 -13.57 17.10 -7.87
N ARG A 140 -12.95 16.71 -8.99
CA ARG A 140 -11.97 15.61 -9.03
C ARG A 140 -10.75 15.87 -8.14
N HIS A 141 -10.23 17.10 -8.11
CA HIS A 141 -9.20 17.49 -7.14
C HIS A 141 -9.71 17.42 -5.71
N SER A 142 -10.95 17.89 -5.48
CA SER A 142 -11.61 17.78 -4.18
C SER A 142 -11.77 16.33 -3.73
N PHE A 143 -11.95 15.38 -4.67
CA PHE A 143 -12.00 13.97 -4.32
C PHE A 143 -10.65 13.39 -3.91
N ASN A 144 -9.56 13.72 -4.61
CA ASN A 144 -8.24 13.23 -4.18
C ASN A 144 -7.95 13.63 -2.72
N ASP A 145 -8.36 14.84 -2.34
CA ASP A 145 -8.30 15.31 -0.96
C ASP A 145 -9.26 14.54 -0.03
N ILE A 146 -10.49 14.19 -0.46
CA ILE A 146 -11.41 13.31 0.28
C ILE A 146 -10.77 11.95 0.51
N TYR A 147 -10.23 11.34 -0.54
CA TYR A 147 -9.64 10.02 -0.53
C TYR A 147 -8.41 9.97 0.36
N GLU A 148 -7.51 10.94 0.26
CA GLU A 148 -6.34 11.03 1.13
C GLU A 148 -6.73 11.25 2.59
N GLU A 149 -7.80 12.00 2.88
CA GLU A 149 -8.31 12.11 4.25
C GLU A 149 -9.01 10.83 4.72
N ILE A 150 -9.75 10.11 3.87
CA ILE A 150 -10.28 8.76 4.18
C ILE A 150 -9.12 7.80 4.51
N LEU A 151 -8.07 7.81 3.69
CA LEU A 151 -6.87 7.02 3.95
C LEU A 151 -6.24 7.44 5.28
N LYS A 152 -6.11 8.74 5.53
CA LYS A 152 -5.56 9.34 6.78
C LYS A 152 -6.36 8.92 8.03
N ASP A 153 -7.67 8.88 7.93
CA ASP A 153 -8.57 8.45 8.98
C ASP A 153 -8.49 6.93 9.20
N LEU A 154 -8.39 6.13 8.13
CA LEU A 154 -8.03 4.70 8.23
C LEU A 154 -6.71 4.51 8.96
N GLN A 155 -5.73 5.40 8.76
CA GLN A 155 -4.45 5.34 9.49
C GLN A 155 -4.64 5.52 10.99
N SER A 156 -5.57 6.39 11.36
CA SER A 156 -5.83 6.75 12.75
C SER A 156 -6.76 5.76 13.46
N ALA A 157 -7.58 5.03 12.71
CA ALA A 157 -8.59 4.07 13.17
C ALA A 157 -8.03 2.83 13.87
N GLY A 158 -6.70 2.61 13.83
CA GLY A 158 -5.92 1.70 14.67
C GLY A 158 -6.57 0.36 15.03
N ASN A 159 -6.39 -0.68 14.21
CA ASN A 159 -6.28 -2.09 14.63
C ASN A 159 -6.14 -3.13 13.48
N ALA A 160 -5.93 -2.73 12.23
CA ALA A 160 -5.92 -3.69 11.12
C ALA A 160 -4.53 -4.29 10.76
N GLY A 161 -3.45 -3.87 11.44
CA GLY A 161 -2.08 -4.26 11.05
C GLY A 161 -1.72 -3.83 9.61
N GLU A 162 -2.43 -2.83 9.07
CA GLU A 162 -2.28 -2.34 7.70
C GLU A 162 -1.41 -1.09 7.70
N TYR A 163 -0.22 -1.21 7.11
CA TYR A 163 0.72 -0.11 6.95
C TYR A 163 0.52 0.53 5.58
N TYR A 164 0.04 1.77 5.56
CA TYR A 164 -0.11 2.51 4.31
C TYR A 164 1.17 3.27 4.03
N THR A 165 1.70 3.13 2.82
CA THR A 165 2.95 3.78 2.42
C THR A 165 2.73 5.28 2.24
N PRO A 166 3.45 6.14 2.98
CA PRO A 166 3.36 7.58 2.79
C PRO A 166 3.68 7.99 1.35
N ARG A 167 2.87 8.89 0.76
CA ARG A 167 3.10 9.44 -0.59
C ARG A 167 4.53 9.97 -0.83
N PRO A 168 5.20 10.62 0.14
CA PRO A 168 6.59 11.00 -0.04
C PRO A 168 7.54 9.83 -0.37
N ILE A 169 7.27 8.63 0.16
CA ILE A 169 8.07 7.43 -0.10
C ILE A 169 7.77 6.88 -1.49
N THR A 170 6.48 6.69 -1.83
CA THR A 170 6.10 6.14 -3.15
C THR A 170 6.58 7.06 -4.28
N ASP A 171 6.37 8.37 -4.15
CA ASP A 171 6.81 9.35 -5.15
C ASP A 171 8.34 9.39 -5.28
N PHE A 172 9.08 9.36 -4.16
CA PHE A 172 10.54 9.31 -4.20
C PHE A 172 11.04 8.05 -4.92
N ILE A 173 10.48 6.89 -4.61
CA ILE A 173 10.86 5.63 -5.23
C ILE A 173 10.63 5.69 -6.74
N LEU A 174 9.44 6.10 -7.19
CA LEU A 174 9.16 6.16 -8.62
C LEU A 174 10.00 7.21 -9.35
N GLU A 175 10.31 8.33 -8.70
CA GLU A 175 11.22 9.34 -9.26
C GLU A 175 12.63 8.78 -9.50
N MET A 176 13.15 7.96 -8.57
CA MET A 176 14.46 7.32 -8.73
C MET A 176 14.43 6.15 -9.73
N LEU A 177 13.31 5.44 -9.81
CA LEU A 177 13.12 4.39 -10.82
C LEU A 177 12.86 4.96 -12.22
N LYS A 178 12.55 6.25 -12.39
CA LYS A 178 12.44 6.92 -13.71
C LYS A 178 11.60 6.10 -14.73
N PRO A 179 10.34 5.75 -14.45
CA PRO A 179 9.53 4.92 -15.33
C PRO A 179 9.32 5.56 -16.71
N GLN A 180 9.30 4.73 -17.75
CA GLN A 180 9.12 5.14 -19.14
C GLN A 180 7.82 4.56 -19.71
N LEU A 181 7.28 5.24 -20.73
CA LEU A 181 6.17 4.70 -21.50
C LEU A 181 6.55 3.33 -22.08
N LYS A 182 5.59 2.38 -22.06
CA LYS A 182 5.72 0.98 -22.51
C LYS A 182 6.44 0.02 -21.55
N GLU A 183 7.02 0.50 -20.46
CA GLU A 183 7.52 -0.39 -19.41
C GLU A 183 6.36 -1.01 -18.63
N LYS A 184 6.50 -2.29 -18.24
CA LYS A 184 5.54 -2.98 -17.37
C LYS A 184 5.95 -2.80 -15.91
N PHE A 185 5.06 -2.20 -15.13
CA PHE A 185 5.16 -2.01 -13.69
C PHE A 185 4.40 -3.08 -12.92
N ALA A 186 4.90 -3.50 -11.76
CA ALA A 186 4.13 -4.28 -10.81
C ALA A 186 4.29 -3.86 -9.35
N ASP A 187 3.22 -4.02 -8.60
CA ASP A 187 3.18 -4.03 -7.13
C ASP A 187 2.41 -5.26 -6.64
N PHE A 188 3.09 -6.19 -5.98
CA PHE A 188 2.48 -7.45 -5.52
C PHE A 188 1.83 -7.36 -4.13
N ALA A 189 1.80 -6.19 -3.51
CA ALA A 189 1.05 -5.95 -2.27
C ALA A 189 0.54 -4.51 -2.33
N CYS A 190 -0.29 -4.23 -3.35
CA CYS A 190 -0.50 -2.86 -3.80
C CYS A 190 -1.31 -2.00 -2.82
N GLY A 191 -1.91 -2.60 -1.79
CA GLY A 191 -2.69 -1.89 -0.79
C GLY A 191 -3.74 -1.04 -1.49
N THR A 192 -3.76 0.25 -1.19
CA THR A 192 -4.68 1.24 -1.78
C THR A 192 -4.21 1.87 -3.09
N GLY A 193 -3.23 1.23 -3.75
CA GLY A 193 -2.66 1.68 -5.01
C GLY A 193 -1.62 2.78 -4.88
N GLY A 194 -0.96 2.89 -3.72
CA GLY A 194 0.03 3.92 -3.42
C GLY A 194 1.07 4.11 -4.54
N PHE A 195 1.79 3.02 -4.84
CA PHE A 195 2.82 2.99 -5.87
C PHE A 195 2.26 3.07 -7.30
N LEU A 196 1.09 2.48 -7.55
CA LEU A 196 0.44 2.51 -8.87
C LEU A 196 0.12 3.93 -9.32
N ILE A 197 -0.43 4.73 -8.41
CA ILE A 197 -0.73 6.14 -8.66
C ILE A 197 0.56 6.96 -8.83
N SER A 198 1.56 6.75 -7.97
CA SER A 198 2.87 7.40 -8.12
C SER A 198 3.55 7.01 -9.44
N PHE A 199 3.36 5.79 -9.93
CA PHE A 199 3.86 5.34 -11.23
C PHE A 199 3.18 6.09 -12.37
N LEU A 200 1.85 6.16 -12.37
CA LEU A 200 1.08 6.92 -13.37
C LEU A 200 1.49 8.40 -13.40
N ASN A 201 1.70 9.00 -12.23
CA ASN A 201 2.13 10.40 -12.11
C ASN A 201 3.58 10.65 -12.56
N ALA A 202 4.45 9.64 -12.43
CA ALA A 202 5.85 9.73 -12.82
C ALA A 202 6.06 9.49 -14.32
N LEU A 203 5.10 8.89 -15.01
CA LEU A 203 5.16 8.69 -16.45
C LEU A 203 5.08 10.04 -17.20
N PRO A 204 5.79 10.18 -18.33
CA PRO A 204 5.61 11.32 -19.21
C PRO A 204 4.14 11.44 -19.65
N LYS A 205 3.55 12.65 -19.57
CA LYS A 205 2.15 12.88 -19.97
C LYS A 205 1.94 12.44 -21.42
N ALA A 206 1.08 11.44 -21.63
CA ALA A 206 0.74 10.97 -22.96
C ALA A 206 -0.36 11.84 -23.57
N GLY A 207 -0.03 12.67 -24.56
CA GLY A 207 -0.98 13.62 -25.16
C GLY A 207 -2.02 13.02 -26.14
N THR A 208 -2.23 11.71 -26.18
CA THR A 208 -3.13 11.04 -27.16
C THR A 208 -3.96 9.90 -26.56
N VAL A 209 -5.07 9.54 -27.21
CA VAL A 209 -5.95 8.39 -26.85
C VAL A 209 -5.17 7.07 -26.81
N SER A 210 -4.26 6.84 -27.76
CA SER A 210 -3.35 5.67 -27.76
C SER A 210 -2.47 5.59 -26.50
N GLY A 211 -2.17 6.75 -25.90
CA GLY A 211 -1.48 6.86 -24.63
C GLY A 211 -2.27 6.27 -23.46
N HIS A 212 -3.59 6.43 -23.45
CA HIS A 212 -4.44 5.95 -22.35
C HIS A 212 -4.52 4.42 -22.35
N GLU A 213 -4.72 3.78 -23.49
CA GLU A 213 -4.68 2.30 -23.58
C GLU A 213 -3.31 1.71 -23.20
N LEU A 214 -2.22 2.40 -23.55
CA LEU A 214 -0.87 2.02 -23.12
C LEU A 214 -0.72 2.13 -21.60
N LEU A 215 -1.28 3.17 -20.98
CA LEU A 215 -1.25 3.35 -19.53
C LEU A 215 -2.03 2.25 -18.80
N GLN A 216 -3.24 1.91 -19.27
CA GLN A 216 -4.07 0.88 -18.63
C GLN A 216 -3.39 -0.51 -18.60
N ASN A 217 -2.59 -0.82 -19.62
CA ASN A 217 -1.88 -2.11 -19.72
C ASN A 217 -0.44 -2.07 -19.19
N SER A 218 0.05 -0.89 -18.75
CA SER A 218 1.43 -0.73 -18.28
C SER A 218 1.67 -1.14 -16.83
N PHE A 219 0.63 -1.47 -16.06
CA PHE A 219 0.80 -1.84 -14.66
C PHE A 219 -0.01 -3.07 -14.25
N TYR A 220 0.43 -3.69 -13.16
CA TYR A 220 -0.18 -4.87 -12.55
C TYR A 220 -0.15 -4.75 -11.03
N GLY A 221 -1.25 -5.11 -10.38
CA GLY A 221 -1.35 -5.10 -8.93
C GLY A 221 -1.97 -6.37 -8.38
N ILE A 222 -1.58 -6.77 -7.17
CA ILE A 222 -2.30 -7.78 -6.40
C ILE A 222 -2.48 -7.29 -4.97
N GLU A 223 -3.68 -7.47 -4.42
CA GLU A 223 -3.99 -7.14 -3.03
C GLU A 223 -4.80 -8.26 -2.34
N LYS A 224 -4.31 -8.69 -1.17
CA LYS A 224 -4.83 -9.83 -0.40
C LYS A 224 -5.98 -9.46 0.53
N LYS A 225 -6.24 -8.18 0.80
CA LYS A 225 -7.34 -7.75 1.66
C LYS A 225 -8.46 -7.07 0.87
N PRO A 226 -9.74 -7.27 1.23
CA PRO A 226 -10.87 -6.66 0.53
C PRO A 226 -10.83 -5.15 0.52
N MET A 227 -10.62 -4.56 1.68
CA MET A 227 -10.73 -3.12 1.87
C MET A 227 -9.67 -2.35 1.09
N PRO A 228 -8.37 -2.69 1.20
CA PRO A 228 -7.36 -1.99 0.43
C PRO A 228 -7.53 -2.20 -1.07
N HIS A 229 -7.97 -3.39 -1.50
CA HIS A 229 -8.28 -3.66 -2.91
C HIS A 229 -9.40 -2.75 -3.43
N LEU A 230 -10.51 -2.64 -2.70
CA LEU A 230 -11.62 -1.76 -3.05
C LEU A 230 -11.18 -0.29 -3.15
N LEU A 231 -10.40 0.18 -2.18
CA LEU A 231 -9.81 1.51 -2.19
C LEU A 231 -8.91 1.72 -3.41
N CYS A 232 -8.04 0.74 -3.72
CA CYS A 232 -7.18 0.76 -4.90
C CYS A 232 -7.98 0.90 -6.21
N MET A 233 -9.00 0.06 -6.40
CA MET A 233 -9.84 0.08 -7.60
C MET A 233 -10.56 1.42 -7.75
N THR A 234 -11.12 1.94 -6.66
CA THR A 234 -11.79 3.24 -6.65
C THR A 234 -10.81 4.35 -7.06
N ASN A 235 -9.62 4.37 -6.45
CA ASN A 235 -8.57 5.35 -6.71
C ASN A 235 -8.10 5.34 -8.18
N LEU A 236 -7.95 4.16 -8.78
CA LEU A 236 -7.54 4.02 -10.17
C LEU A 236 -8.62 4.50 -11.15
N LEU A 237 -9.90 4.20 -10.89
CA LEU A 237 -11.02 4.71 -11.71
C LEU A 237 -11.04 6.24 -11.77
N LEU A 238 -10.70 6.88 -10.66
CA LEU A 238 -10.64 8.35 -10.57
C LEU A 238 -9.45 8.96 -11.28
N HIS A 239 -8.37 8.20 -11.41
CA HIS A 239 -7.22 8.57 -12.22
C HIS A 239 -7.37 8.11 -13.68
N GLU A 240 -8.63 8.00 -14.13
CA GLU A 240 -9.02 7.70 -15.51
C GLU A 240 -8.49 6.35 -16.01
N ILE A 241 -8.24 5.41 -15.09
CA ILE A 241 -7.99 4.02 -15.45
C ILE A 241 -9.31 3.25 -15.36
N ASP A 242 -9.96 3.07 -16.50
CA ASP A 242 -11.28 2.45 -16.57
C ASP A 242 -11.23 0.93 -16.36
N ALA A 243 -10.13 0.27 -16.73
CA ALA A 243 -9.96 -1.18 -16.62
C ALA A 243 -8.59 -1.59 -16.02
N PRO A 244 -8.32 -1.27 -14.73
CA PRO A 244 -7.02 -1.53 -14.12
C PRO A 244 -6.80 -3.04 -13.91
N ASN A 245 -5.57 -3.50 -14.16
CA ASN A 245 -5.18 -4.89 -14.00
C ASN A 245 -4.75 -5.20 -12.55
N ILE A 246 -5.71 -5.08 -11.62
CA ILE A 246 -5.53 -5.39 -10.20
C ILE A 246 -6.27 -6.68 -9.88
N LYS A 247 -5.65 -7.55 -9.09
CA LYS A 247 -6.26 -8.79 -8.64
C LYS A 247 -6.42 -8.81 -7.13
N ARG A 248 -7.61 -9.23 -6.71
CA ARG A 248 -7.93 -9.59 -5.34
C ARG A 248 -7.45 -11.02 -5.07
N ASP A 249 -6.20 -11.20 -4.62
CA ASP A 249 -5.60 -12.53 -4.46
C ASP A 249 -4.39 -12.50 -3.51
N ASN A 250 -3.83 -13.67 -3.17
CA ASN A 250 -2.55 -13.80 -2.49
C ASN A 250 -1.41 -13.94 -3.50
N SER A 251 -0.58 -12.90 -3.65
CA SER A 251 0.59 -12.89 -4.53
C SER A 251 1.59 -14.02 -4.31
N LEU A 252 1.67 -14.51 -3.08
CA LEU A 252 2.59 -15.58 -2.69
C LEU A 252 2.02 -16.97 -3.03
N ALA A 253 0.74 -17.07 -3.42
CA ALA A 253 0.14 -18.30 -3.93
C ALA A 253 0.62 -18.68 -5.34
N ILE A 254 1.32 -17.77 -6.04
CA ILE A 254 1.88 -18.03 -7.37
C ILE A 254 3.20 -18.79 -7.26
N ASN A 255 3.29 -19.97 -7.87
CA ASN A 255 4.55 -20.72 -7.99
C ASN A 255 5.59 -19.92 -8.79
N VAL A 256 6.65 -19.47 -8.13
CA VAL A 256 7.64 -18.58 -8.75
C VAL A 256 8.45 -19.25 -9.86
N ARG A 257 8.49 -20.59 -9.86
CA ARG A 257 9.20 -21.40 -10.87
C ARG A 257 8.44 -21.50 -12.20
N GLU A 258 7.16 -21.18 -12.18
CA GLU A 258 6.27 -21.19 -13.36
C GLU A 258 6.10 -19.79 -13.97
N ILE A 259 6.81 -18.79 -13.44
CA ILE A 259 6.80 -17.44 -14.02
C ILE A 259 7.64 -17.44 -15.30
N THR A 260 6.95 -17.30 -16.41
CA THR A 260 7.50 -17.15 -17.76
C THR A 260 7.92 -15.69 -18.04
N GLU A 261 8.78 -15.47 -19.05
CA GLU A 261 9.33 -14.13 -19.35
C GLU A 261 8.26 -13.08 -19.67
N GLU A 262 7.17 -13.46 -20.33
CA GLU A 262 6.08 -12.55 -20.69
C GLU A 262 5.29 -12.03 -19.47
N LYS A 263 5.34 -12.78 -18.35
CA LYS A 263 4.74 -12.45 -17.05
C LYS A 263 5.69 -11.67 -16.14
N LYS A 264 6.91 -11.35 -16.60
CA LYS A 264 7.87 -10.54 -15.86
C LYS A 264 7.69 -9.05 -16.14
N PHE A 265 8.23 -8.23 -15.25
CA PHE A 265 8.06 -6.79 -15.21
C PHE A 265 9.39 -6.07 -15.39
N ASP A 266 9.33 -4.90 -16.03
CA ASP A 266 10.48 -4.02 -16.21
C ASP A 266 10.76 -3.23 -14.92
N ILE A 267 9.70 -2.90 -14.19
CA ILE A 267 9.77 -2.18 -12.91
C ILE A 267 8.93 -2.90 -11.86
N ILE A 268 9.49 -3.08 -10.65
CA ILE A 268 8.73 -3.53 -9.49
C ILE A 268 8.98 -2.58 -8.32
N ALA A 269 7.95 -1.90 -7.83
CA ALA A 269 8.06 -1.08 -6.63
C ALA A 269 6.96 -1.44 -5.65
N MET A 270 7.34 -1.76 -4.42
CA MET A 270 6.36 -2.15 -3.41
C MET A 270 6.84 -1.96 -1.97
N ASN A 271 5.88 -1.95 -1.07
CA ASN A 271 6.07 -2.03 0.37
C ASN A 271 5.38 -3.32 0.87
N PRO A 272 6.11 -4.45 0.94
CA PRO A 272 5.55 -5.68 1.49
C PRO A 272 5.11 -5.50 2.95
N PRO A 273 4.16 -6.31 3.45
CA PRO A 273 3.86 -6.36 4.87
C PRO A 273 5.14 -6.59 5.71
N PHE A 274 5.41 -5.74 6.70
CA PHE A 274 6.62 -5.80 7.53
C PHE A 274 6.71 -7.03 8.43
N GLY A 275 5.59 -7.69 8.67
CA GLY A 275 5.49 -8.93 9.41
C GLY A 275 4.25 -9.71 8.99
N GLY A 276 4.05 -10.85 9.63
CA GLY A 276 2.98 -11.78 9.32
C GLY A 276 3.53 -13.14 8.92
N VAL A 277 2.67 -14.14 9.06
CA VAL A 277 2.99 -15.53 8.71
C VAL A 277 2.01 -15.99 7.65
N GLU A 278 2.52 -16.52 6.55
CA GLU A 278 1.69 -17.16 5.53
C GLU A 278 1.36 -18.62 5.91
N GLU A 279 0.25 -19.11 5.36
CA GLU A 279 -0.15 -20.50 5.52
C GLU A 279 0.95 -21.45 5.02
N LYS A 280 1.12 -22.59 5.69
CA LYS A 280 2.21 -23.56 5.40
C LYS A 280 2.29 -23.97 3.93
N GLY A 281 1.14 -24.05 3.24
CA GLY A 281 1.06 -24.41 1.81
C GLY A 281 1.72 -23.39 0.88
N ILE A 282 1.69 -22.10 1.22
CA ILE A 282 2.23 -21.00 0.41
C ILE A 282 3.73 -21.16 0.16
N GLN A 283 4.46 -21.67 1.15
CA GLN A 283 5.91 -21.86 1.06
C GLN A 283 6.31 -22.82 -0.07
N THR A 284 5.43 -23.75 -0.46
CA THR A 284 5.74 -24.73 -1.51
C THR A 284 5.92 -24.09 -2.90
N ASN A 285 5.37 -22.90 -3.09
CA ASN A 285 5.53 -22.08 -4.29
C ASN A 285 6.94 -21.53 -4.50
N PHE A 286 7.80 -21.63 -3.47
CA PHE A 286 9.17 -21.12 -3.48
C PHE A 286 10.20 -22.27 -3.46
N PRO A 287 11.37 -22.12 -4.11
CA PRO A 287 12.49 -23.06 -3.99
C PRO A 287 12.80 -23.40 -2.53
N ARG A 288 13.26 -24.61 -2.26
CA ARG A 288 13.38 -25.17 -0.91
C ARG A 288 14.21 -24.28 0.02
N GLU A 289 15.27 -23.71 -0.53
CA GLU A 289 16.22 -22.81 0.15
C GLU A 289 15.67 -21.40 0.42
N LEU A 290 14.56 -21.02 -0.22
CA LEU A 290 13.90 -19.72 -0.03
C LEU A 290 12.58 -19.83 0.76
N ARG A 291 12.27 -21.01 1.33
CA ARG A 291 11.03 -21.23 2.08
C ARG A 291 11.18 -20.68 3.50
N THR A 292 10.27 -19.78 3.87
CA THR A 292 10.18 -19.17 5.19
C THR A 292 8.73 -18.83 5.51
N SER A 293 8.41 -18.70 6.79
CA SER A 293 7.12 -18.17 7.26
C SER A 293 7.03 -16.66 7.11
N GLU A 294 8.17 -15.96 7.04
CA GLU A 294 8.24 -14.51 7.01
C GLU A 294 7.73 -13.95 5.67
N THR A 295 6.60 -13.22 5.72
CA THR A 295 5.95 -12.68 4.52
C THR A 295 6.88 -11.77 3.69
N ALA A 296 7.65 -10.88 4.34
CA ALA A 296 8.55 -9.94 3.67
C ALA A 296 9.65 -10.65 2.84
N ASP A 297 10.19 -11.76 3.36
CA ASP A 297 11.22 -12.55 2.70
C ASP A 297 10.67 -13.28 1.46
N LEU A 298 9.46 -13.84 1.57
CA LEU A 298 8.78 -14.46 0.44
C LEU A 298 8.48 -13.44 -0.67
N PHE A 299 8.14 -12.20 -0.31
CA PHE A 299 8.00 -11.13 -1.29
C PHE A 299 9.33 -10.79 -1.97
N MET A 300 10.45 -10.73 -1.25
CA MET A 300 11.77 -10.55 -1.87
C MET A 300 12.08 -11.66 -2.88
N ALA A 301 11.80 -12.92 -2.54
CA ALA A 301 11.93 -14.02 -3.49
C ALA A 301 11.00 -13.84 -4.71
N ARG A 302 9.72 -13.49 -4.48
CA ARG A 302 8.74 -13.24 -5.54
C ARG A 302 9.21 -12.16 -6.52
N ILE A 303 9.78 -11.06 -6.02
CA ILE A 303 10.28 -9.94 -6.84
C ILE A 303 11.45 -10.41 -7.71
N MET A 304 12.44 -11.08 -7.13
CA MET A 304 13.61 -11.59 -7.87
C MET A 304 13.21 -12.53 -9.02
N TYR A 305 12.18 -13.36 -8.84
CA TYR A 305 11.67 -14.21 -9.91
C TYR A 305 10.84 -13.49 -10.97
N SER A 306 10.23 -12.36 -10.61
CA SER A 306 9.31 -11.62 -11.47
C SER A 306 9.97 -10.47 -12.25
N LEU A 307 11.22 -10.14 -11.96
CA LEU A 307 11.94 -9.06 -12.62
C LEU A 307 12.57 -9.54 -13.94
N LYS A 308 12.34 -8.80 -15.03
CA LYS A 308 12.99 -9.03 -16.33
C LYS A 308 14.49 -8.77 -16.25
N GLN A 309 15.22 -9.30 -17.23
CA GLN A 309 16.62 -8.89 -17.43
C GLN A 309 16.67 -7.37 -17.66
N ASN A 310 17.62 -6.69 -17.01
CA ASN A 310 17.74 -5.22 -16.96
C ASN A 310 16.54 -4.50 -16.34
N GLY A 311 15.60 -5.23 -15.75
CA GLY A 311 14.54 -4.65 -14.94
C GLY A 311 15.09 -4.14 -13.61
N ARG A 312 14.38 -3.19 -13.00
CA ARG A 312 14.77 -2.51 -11.78
C ARG A 312 13.66 -2.54 -10.74
N ALA A 313 14.05 -2.63 -9.47
CA ALA A 313 13.12 -2.74 -8.37
C ALA A 313 13.50 -1.83 -7.21
N ALA A 314 12.48 -1.39 -6.47
CA ALA A 314 12.64 -0.70 -5.21
C ALA A 314 11.67 -1.28 -4.17
N VAL A 315 12.20 -1.69 -3.02
CA VAL A 315 11.42 -2.39 -2.00
C VAL A 315 11.65 -1.74 -0.64
N VAL A 316 10.55 -1.42 0.05
CA VAL A 316 10.60 -0.94 1.43
C VAL A 316 10.62 -2.14 2.37
N LEU A 317 11.63 -2.24 3.24
CA LEU A 317 11.78 -3.35 4.18
C LEU A 317 12.15 -2.84 5.58
N PRO A 318 11.75 -3.54 6.66
CA PRO A 318 12.22 -3.23 8.00
C PRO A 318 13.68 -3.65 8.17
N ASP A 319 14.35 -3.13 9.22
CA ASP A 319 15.73 -3.52 9.56
C ASP A 319 15.91 -5.04 9.72
N GLY A 320 14.86 -5.76 10.15
CA GLY A 320 14.89 -7.21 10.33
C GLY A 320 15.31 -8.01 9.10
N PHE A 321 15.08 -7.49 7.88
CA PHE A 321 15.60 -8.12 6.67
C PHE A 321 17.12 -7.92 6.52
N LEU A 322 17.64 -6.76 6.90
CA LEU A 322 19.06 -6.42 6.78
C LEU A 322 19.91 -7.25 7.74
N PHE A 323 19.57 -7.24 9.04
CA PHE A 323 20.36 -7.91 10.06
C PHE A 323 20.03 -9.40 10.26
N GLY A 324 18.89 -9.87 9.76
CA GLY A 324 18.46 -11.25 9.96
C GLY A 324 19.49 -12.27 9.43
N ASP A 325 19.80 -13.27 10.26
CA ASP A 325 20.91 -14.20 10.09
C ASP A 325 20.46 -15.67 9.97
N ASP A 326 19.16 -15.92 9.84
CA ASP A 326 18.66 -17.25 9.53
C ASP A 326 19.07 -17.70 8.11
N ASN A 327 19.19 -19.02 7.93
CA ASN A 327 19.67 -19.61 6.69
C ASN A 327 18.86 -19.18 5.45
N THR A 328 17.55 -18.98 5.60
CA THR A 328 16.68 -18.59 4.47
C THR A 328 16.91 -17.14 4.09
N LYS A 329 16.96 -16.21 5.06
CA LYS A 329 17.31 -14.79 4.79
C LYS A 329 18.71 -14.66 4.19
N ILE A 330 19.69 -15.41 4.71
CA ILE A 330 21.04 -15.43 4.14
C ILE A 330 21.00 -15.95 2.70
N ALA A 331 20.23 -17.00 2.40
CA ALA A 331 20.08 -17.51 1.03
C ALA A 331 19.44 -16.48 0.08
N ILE A 332 18.41 -15.77 0.55
CA ILE A 332 17.77 -14.67 -0.20
C ILE A 332 18.78 -13.55 -0.47
N LYS A 333 19.53 -13.10 0.55
CA LYS A 333 20.55 -12.04 0.40
C LYS A 333 21.70 -12.46 -0.51
N LYS A 334 22.20 -13.68 -0.37
CA LYS A 334 23.22 -14.26 -1.27
C LYS A 334 22.75 -14.22 -2.72
N ARG A 335 21.52 -14.64 -2.97
CA ARG A 335 20.94 -14.62 -4.31
C ARG A 335 20.76 -13.20 -4.83
N LEU A 336 20.24 -12.30 -4.00
CA LEU A 336 20.08 -10.89 -4.35
C LEU A 336 21.41 -10.29 -4.80
N LEU A 337 22.48 -10.50 -4.03
CA LEU A 337 23.80 -9.93 -4.35
C LEU A 337 24.49 -10.62 -5.53
N LYS A 338 24.20 -11.90 -5.77
CA LYS A 338 24.81 -12.67 -6.86
C LYS A 338 24.13 -12.43 -8.21
N ASP A 339 22.81 -12.43 -8.23
CA ASP A 339 22.02 -12.40 -9.47
C ASP A 339 21.54 -10.97 -9.82
N PHE A 340 21.63 -10.03 -8.87
CA PHE A 340 21.21 -8.64 -9.02
C PHE A 340 22.27 -7.68 -8.52
N ASN A 341 22.24 -6.47 -9.07
CA ASN A 341 23.03 -5.35 -8.63
C ASN A 341 22.19 -4.53 -7.62
N LEU A 342 22.32 -4.83 -6.34
CA LEU A 342 21.81 -4.03 -5.23
C LEU A 342 22.71 -2.81 -5.06
N HIS A 343 22.45 -1.79 -5.87
CA HIS A 343 23.33 -0.63 -5.95
C HIS A 343 23.08 0.37 -4.81
N THR A 344 21.90 0.39 -4.17
CA THR A 344 21.59 1.43 -3.17
C THR A 344 20.65 0.99 -2.05
N ILE A 345 20.95 1.42 -0.82
CA ILE A 345 20.06 1.32 0.32
C ILE A 345 19.87 2.70 0.94
N VAL A 346 18.64 3.20 0.94
CA VAL A 346 18.28 4.44 1.64
C VAL A 346 17.66 4.09 2.99
N ARG A 347 18.30 4.47 4.09
CA ARG A 347 17.79 4.28 5.45
C ARG A 347 16.88 5.46 5.80
N VAL A 348 15.61 5.16 6.09
CA VAL A 348 14.59 6.15 6.44
C VAL A 348 14.37 6.10 7.96
N PRO A 349 14.46 7.25 8.65
CA PRO A 349 14.29 7.33 10.09
C PRO A 349 12.98 6.71 10.59
N ASN A 350 13.03 6.25 11.83
CA ASN A 350 11.89 5.73 12.57
C ASN A 350 10.68 6.68 12.55
N GLY A 351 9.49 6.10 12.63
CA GLY A 351 8.23 6.87 12.62
C GLY A 351 7.82 7.43 11.25
N ALA A 352 8.55 7.12 10.18
CA ALA A 352 8.13 7.46 8.80
C ALA A 352 6.71 6.94 8.48
N PHE A 353 6.34 5.81 9.09
CA PHE A 353 5.01 5.19 9.03
C PHE A 353 4.18 5.48 10.30
N SER A 354 4.43 6.57 11.01
CA SER A 354 3.59 6.98 12.15
C SER A 354 2.18 7.34 11.67
N PRO A 355 1.10 6.94 12.36
CA PRO A 355 1.08 6.29 13.70
C PRO A 355 1.17 4.76 13.71
N TYR A 356 1.28 4.09 12.57
CA TYR A 356 1.21 2.62 12.50
C TYR A 356 2.37 1.90 13.17
N THR A 357 3.58 2.40 12.94
CA THR A 357 4.80 1.81 13.49
C THR A 357 5.88 2.84 13.65
N SER A 358 6.67 2.68 14.70
CA SER A 358 7.92 3.40 14.93
C SER A 358 9.13 2.65 14.37
N ILE A 359 8.95 1.55 13.64
CA ILE A 359 10.06 0.80 13.04
C ILE A 359 10.80 1.66 12.01
N SER A 360 12.13 1.64 12.07
CA SER A 360 13.01 2.16 11.02
C SER A 360 12.91 1.30 9.77
N THR A 361 12.97 1.95 8.61
CA THR A 361 12.73 1.28 7.32
C THR A 361 13.82 1.60 6.34
N ASN A 362 14.03 0.69 5.41
CA ASN A 362 15.07 0.78 4.40
C ASN A 362 14.43 0.64 3.03
N ILE A 363 14.88 1.45 2.07
CA ILE A 363 14.47 1.35 0.68
C ILE A 363 15.65 0.76 -0.09
N LEU A 364 15.51 -0.49 -0.53
CA LEU A 364 16.51 -1.20 -1.33
C LEU A 364 16.22 -0.95 -2.80
N PHE A 365 17.21 -0.48 -3.56
CA PHE A 365 17.14 -0.33 -5.00
C PHE A 365 18.11 -1.29 -5.68
N PHE A 366 17.58 -2.14 -6.56
CA PHE A 366 18.38 -3.14 -7.25
C PHE A 366 17.91 -3.41 -8.67
N GLU A 367 18.81 -3.91 -9.50
CA GLU A 367 18.57 -4.18 -10.91
C GLU A 367 19.02 -5.59 -11.28
N LYS A 368 18.31 -6.23 -12.21
CA LYS A 368 18.73 -7.52 -12.77
C LYS A 368 19.74 -7.31 -13.90
N SER A 369 20.86 -6.68 -13.60
CA SER A 369 21.91 -6.30 -14.56
C SER A 369 23.25 -7.03 -14.33
N GLY A 370 23.37 -7.80 -13.25
CA GLY A 370 24.59 -8.56 -12.91
C GLY A 370 24.78 -8.68 -11.42
N THR A 371 25.99 -9.02 -10.99
CA THR A 371 26.37 -9.17 -9.58
C THR A 371 26.54 -7.81 -8.91
N THR A 372 26.20 -7.73 -7.62
CA THR A 372 26.51 -6.56 -6.77
C THR A 372 28.00 -6.53 -6.44
N GLU A 373 28.68 -5.44 -6.77
CA GLU A 373 30.09 -5.22 -6.38
C GLU A 373 30.21 -4.40 -5.09
N LYS A 374 29.39 -3.35 -5.00
CA LYS A 374 29.30 -2.43 -3.86
C LYS A 374 27.89 -1.89 -3.72
N ILE A 375 27.55 -1.48 -2.50
CA ILE A 375 26.27 -0.87 -2.17
C ILE A 375 26.54 0.54 -1.64
N ASP A 376 25.88 1.52 -2.25
CA ASP A 376 25.81 2.88 -1.69
C ASP A 376 24.71 2.96 -0.63
N PHE A 377 25.07 3.30 0.60
CA PHE A 377 24.12 3.61 1.66
C PHE A 377 23.89 5.10 1.76
N TYR A 378 22.65 5.50 2.01
CA TYR A 378 22.29 6.87 2.38
C TYR A 378 21.38 6.88 3.60
N GLU A 379 21.84 7.46 4.70
CA GLU A 379 21.05 7.69 5.91
C GLU A 379 20.35 9.03 5.82
N MET A 380 19.02 9.02 5.67
CA MET A 380 18.25 10.27 5.69
C MET A 380 18.39 10.94 7.07
N PRO A 381 18.87 12.19 7.14
CA PRO A 381 18.94 12.90 8.41
C PRO A 381 17.53 13.24 8.92
N LEU A 382 17.38 13.30 10.24
CA LEU A 382 16.16 13.84 10.83
C LEU A 382 16.07 15.34 10.58
N PRO A 383 14.87 15.87 10.28
CA PRO A 383 14.66 17.31 10.25
C PRO A 383 15.00 17.97 11.58
N GLU A 384 15.44 19.23 11.50
CA GLU A 384 15.74 20.05 12.68
C GLU A 384 14.54 20.08 13.65
N GLY A 385 14.81 19.86 14.95
CA GLY A 385 13.79 19.80 16.00
C GLY A 385 13.08 18.45 16.15
N LEU A 386 13.50 17.40 15.43
CA LEU A 386 13.12 16.01 15.69
C LEU A 386 14.33 15.23 16.21
N LYS A 387 14.20 14.61 17.39
CA LYS A 387 15.24 13.76 17.97
C LYS A 387 14.97 12.26 17.81
N ASN A 388 13.69 11.87 17.86
CA ASN A 388 13.28 10.46 18.00
C ASN A 388 12.40 9.98 16.84
N GLY A 389 12.62 10.48 15.61
CA GLY A 389 11.83 10.07 14.44
C GLY A 389 10.70 11.02 14.05
N PHE A 390 9.99 10.65 12.99
CA PHE A 390 8.76 11.33 12.56
C PHE A 390 7.58 10.94 13.46
N THR A 391 6.57 11.80 13.52
CA THR A 391 5.36 11.58 14.33
C THR A 391 4.10 11.93 13.55
N LYS A 392 2.92 11.55 14.07
CA LYS A 392 1.62 11.95 13.50
C LYS A 392 1.50 13.46 13.28
N THR A 393 2.03 14.30 14.18
CA THR A 393 1.97 15.76 14.07
C THR A 393 3.10 16.36 13.24
N LYS A 394 4.23 15.64 13.10
CA LYS A 394 5.38 16.03 12.28
C LYS A 394 5.74 14.87 11.32
N PRO A 395 4.89 14.59 10.31
CA PRO A 395 5.07 13.43 9.44
C PRO A 395 6.21 13.65 8.43
N LEU A 396 6.64 12.55 7.81
CA LEU A 396 7.53 12.56 6.65
C LEU A 396 6.89 13.37 5.50
N ARG A 397 7.68 14.19 4.81
CA ARG A 397 7.25 15.05 3.71
C ARG A 397 8.23 14.93 2.54
N LYS A 398 7.76 15.26 1.33
CA LYS A 398 8.59 15.22 0.09
C LYS A 398 9.93 15.93 0.24
N LYS A 399 9.94 17.09 0.91
CA LYS A 399 11.16 17.89 1.15
C LYS A 399 12.27 17.14 1.90
N HIS A 400 11.94 16.12 2.70
CA HIS A 400 12.95 15.36 3.45
C HIS A 400 13.77 14.44 2.53
N PHE A 401 13.26 14.11 1.34
CA PHE A 401 14.00 13.36 0.33
C PHE A 401 14.92 14.25 -0.53
N ASN A 402 14.89 15.58 -0.39
CA ASN A 402 15.66 16.47 -1.27
C ASN A 402 17.18 16.24 -1.18
N LEU A 403 17.70 15.90 0.00
CA LEU A 403 19.14 15.66 0.18
C LEU A 403 19.58 14.35 -0.50
N VAL A 404 18.83 13.26 -0.30
CA VAL A 404 19.13 11.99 -0.98
C VAL A 404 18.98 12.12 -2.50
N LYS A 405 18.00 12.88 -3.00
CA LYS A 405 17.84 13.15 -4.44
C LYS A 405 19.04 13.90 -5.02
N LYS A 406 19.54 14.93 -4.33
CA LYS A 406 20.74 15.68 -4.77
C LYS A 406 21.98 14.79 -4.81
N TRP A 407 22.12 13.92 -3.82
CA TRP A 407 23.21 12.95 -3.75
C TRP A 407 23.08 11.85 -4.82
N TRP A 408 21.87 11.43 -5.16
CA TRP A 408 21.60 10.32 -6.07
C TRP A 408 22.31 10.44 -7.43
N ASP A 409 22.30 11.65 -7.99
CA ASP A 409 22.95 11.95 -9.29
C ASP A 409 24.42 12.40 -9.13
N ASN A 410 24.94 12.58 -7.90
CA ASN A 410 26.29 13.08 -7.60
C ASN A 410 26.97 12.28 -6.48
N ARG A 411 27.00 10.95 -6.62
CA ARG A 411 27.38 10.00 -5.54
C ARG A 411 28.83 10.14 -5.04
N ASP A 412 29.70 10.73 -5.85
CA ASP A 412 31.10 10.98 -5.49
C ASP A 412 31.27 12.18 -4.52
N THR A 413 30.19 12.91 -4.23
CA THR A 413 30.25 14.03 -3.27
C THR A 413 30.31 13.48 -1.85
N GLU A 414 31.41 13.75 -1.14
CA GLU A 414 31.54 13.40 0.27
C GLU A 414 30.42 14.05 1.10
N THR A 415 29.73 13.23 1.89
CA THR A 415 28.71 13.67 2.83
C THR A 415 28.70 12.77 4.06
N GLU A 416 28.40 13.34 5.21
CA GLU A 416 28.25 12.61 6.48
C GLU A 416 27.14 11.55 6.44
N ASN A 417 26.21 11.65 5.49
CA ASN A 417 25.02 10.81 5.41
C ASN A 417 25.16 9.62 4.46
N ALA A 418 26.22 9.54 3.66
CA ALA A 418 26.40 8.48 2.67
C ALA A 418 27.72 7.76 2.86
N TYR A 419 27.72 6.45 2.60
CA TYR A 419 28.91 5.60 2.71
C TYR A 419 28.78 4.38 1.79
N GLN A 420 29.90 3.74 1.48
CA GLN A 420 29.94 2.59 0.57
C GLN A 420 30.38 1.33 1.32
N ILE A 421 29.73 0.22 1.01
CA ILE A 421 30.09 -1.10 1.52
C ILE A 421 30.31 -2.05 0.33
N THR A 422 31.45 -2.73 0.31
CA THR A 422 31.82 -3.70 -0.74
C THR A 422 31.20 -5.07 -0.50
N LEU A 423 31.04 -5.88 -1.56
CA LEU A 423 30.60 -7.26 -1.44
C LEU A 423 31.49 -8.07 -0.47
N GLU A 424 32.81 -7.88 -0.52
CA GLU A 424 33.74 -8.58 0.39
C GLU A 424 33.46 -8.27 1.87
N GLN A 425 33.15 -7.02 2.21
CA GLN A 425 32.75 -6.65 3.58
C GLN A 425 31.44 -7.31 3.98
N ILE A 426 30.48 -7.40 3.06
CA ILE A 426 29.18 -8.05 3.30
C ILE A 426 29.36 -9.55 3.53
N GLU A 427 30.21 -10.22 2.75
CA GLU A 427 30.51 -11.65 2.90
C GLU A 427 31.20 -11.94 4.24
N LYS A 428 32.18 -11.10 4.63
CA LYS A 428 32.83 -11.18 5.96
C LYS A 428 31.85 -10.95 7.10
N ASN A 429 30.80 -10.16 6.87
CA ASN A 429 29.74 -9.89 7.83
C ASN A 429 28.57 -10.91 7.75
N ASN A 430 28.81 -12.10 7.20
CA ASN A 430 27.79 -13.16 7.04
C ASN A 430 26.51 -12.67 6.34
N TYR A 431 26.64 -11.81 5.34
CA TYR A 431 25.53 -11.20 4.59
C TYR A 431 24.59 -10.34 5.45
N ASN A 432 25.02 -9.89 6.64
CA ASN A 432 24.31 -8.85 7.38
C ASN A 432 24.55 -7.49 6.68
N LEU A 433 23.46 -6.85 6.26
CA LEU A 433 23.46 -5.57 5.53
C LEU A 433 23.28 -4.34 6.44
N ASP A 434 23.10 -4.52 7.75
CA ASP A 434 22.97 -3.44 8.73
C ASP A 434 24.35 -2.91 9.13
N PHE A 435 24.96 -2.14 8.23
CA PHE A 435 26.20 -1.44 8.50
C PHE A 435 25.92 -0.11 9.22
N LYS A 436 26.76 0.23 10.19
CA LYS A 436 26.75 1.56 10.81
C LYS A 436 27.47 2.55 9.89
N ASN A 437 26.94 3.76 9.80
CA ASN A 437 27.57 4.84 9.07
C ASN A 437 28.91 5.25 9.71
N PRO A 438 30.05 5.05 9.03
CA PRO A 438 31.36 5.40 9.56
C PRO A 438 31.62 6.91 9.54
N ASN A 439 30.87 7.69 8.76
CA ASN A 439 31.07 9.13 8.57
C ASN A 439 30.36 9.95 9.64
N LYS A 440 29.43 9.36 10.40
CA LYS A 440 28.90 9.98 11.60
C LYS A 440 29.91 9.80 12.72
N THR A 441 30.48 10.90 13.20
CA THR A 441 30.97 10.97 14.58
C THR A 441 29.83 10.53 15.47
N THR A 442 29.90 9.32 16.01
CA THR A 442 29.04 8.93 17.13
C THR A 442 29.17 10.05 18.16
N GLU A 443 28.09 10.77 18.44
CA GLU A 443 27.95 11.34 19.79
C GLU A 443 28.30 10.17 20.69
N LYS A 444 29.42 10.27 21.41
CA LYS A 444 29.70 9.31 22.48
C LYS A 444 28.42 9.30 23.30
N ASP A 445 27.88 8.12 23.51
CA ASP A 445 26.82 7.97 24.47
C ASP A 445 27.34 8.53 25.80
N GLU A 446 26.96 9.76 26.14
CA GLU A 446 27.44 10.45 27.33
C GLU A 446 26.82 9.82 28.59
N ARG A 447 25.83 8.93 28.41
CA ARG A 447 25.25 8.14 29.50
C ARG A 447 26.34 7.26 30.09
N THR A 448 26.55 7.46 31.38
CA THR A 448 27.43 6.64 32.20
C THR A 448 26.94 5.20 32.25
N LEU A 449 27.83 4.26 32.54
CA LEU A 449 27.47 2.85 32.80
C LEU A 449 26.31 2.72 33.81
N LYS A 450 26.26 3.63 34.78
CA LYS A 450 25.21 3.69 35.79
C LYS A 450 23.85 4.04 35.20
N GLU A 451 23.80 4.99 34.27
CA GLU A 451 22.56 5.39 33.59
C GLU A 451 22.06 4.29 32.66
N LEU A 452 22.95 3.64 31.93
CA LEU A 452 22.60 2.49 31.08
C LEU A 452 22.09 1.30 31.90
N LEU A 453 22.71 1.02 33.06
CA LEU A 453 22.24 -0.03 33.97
C LEU A 453 20.89 0.31 34.61
N LEU A 454 20.63 1.59 34.88
CA LEU A 454 19.32 2.04 35.39
C LEU A 454 18.23 1.91 34.33
N GLU A 455 18.51 2.29 33.08
CA GLU A 455 17.60 2.14 31.95
C GLU A 455 17.32 0.65 31.68
N MET A 456 18.36 -0.18 31.66
CA MET A 456 18.21 -1.64 31.48
C MET A 456 17.38 -2.28 32.59
N ASN A 457 17.60 -1.89 33.85
CA ASN A 457 16.78 -2.37 34.98
C ASN A 457 15.33 -1.89 34.90
N TYR A 458 15.11 -0.66 34.44
CA TYR A 458 13.78 -0.12 34.22
C TYR A 458 13.05 -0.89 33.11
N THR A 459 13.70 -1.10 31.96
CA THR A 459 13.15 -1.89 30.86
C THR A 459 12.89 -3.34 31.25
N SER A 460 13.79 -3.98 32.01
CA SER A 460 13.56 -5.34 32.53
C SER A 460 12.33 -5.41 33.44
N LYS A 461 12.14 -4.42 34.32
CA LYS A 461 10.92 -4.33 35.16
C LYS A 461 9.66 -4.13 34.34
N GLU A 462 9.71 -3.31 33.30
CA GLU A 462 8.58 -3.14 32.38
C GLU A 462 8.24 -4.45 31.65
N ILE A 463 9.26 -5.20 31.20
CA ILE A 463 9.07 -6.52 30.59
C ILE A 463 8.47 -7.50 31.61
N GLU A 464 8.97 -7.54 32.85
CA GLU A 464 8.41 -8.39 33.91
C GLU A 464 6.95 -8.04 34.21
N ASN A 465 6.61 -6.75 34.28
CA ASN A 465 5.24 -6.29 34.46
C ASN A 465 4.35 -6.72 33.29
N LEU A 466 4.79 -6.53 32.04
CA LEU A 466 4.05 -6.95 30.85
C LEU A 466 3.84 -8.47 30.82
N VAL A 467 4.87 -9.25 31.17
CA VAL A 467 4.75 -10.71 31.30
C VAL A 467 3.78 -11.10 32.41
N SER A 468 3.74 -10.37 33.52
CA SER A 468 2.78 -10.62 34.61
C SER A 468 1.35 -10.33 34.18
N VAL A 469 1.11 -9.20 33.50
CA VAL A 469 -0.20 -8.86 32.92
C VAL A 469 -0.63 -9.94 31.92
N LEU A 470 0.28 -10.36 31.05
CA LEU A 470 0.02 -11.43 30.08
C LEU A 470 -0.35 -12.76 30.79
N LYS A 471 0.33 -13.09 31.90
CA LYS A 471 0.00 -14.28 32.71
C LYS A 471 -1.36 -14.17 33.38
N GLU A 472 -1.74 -12.99 33.88
CA GLU A 472 -3.07 -12.77 34.46
C GLU A 472 -4.16 -12.89 33.40
N GLU A 473 -3.99 -12.30 32.22
CA GLU A 473 -4.95 -12.45 31.12
C GLU A 473 -5.06 -13.90 30.61
N LEU A 474 -3.95 -14.64 30.59
CA LEU A 474 -3.93 -16.05 30.22
C LEU A 474 -4.40 -16.99 31.34
N SER A 475 -4.42 -16.55 32.59
CA SER A 475 -4.86 -17.37 33.75
C SER A 475 -6.35 -17.73 33.70
N GLY A 476 -7.15 -16.96 32.96
CA GLY A 476 -8.56 -17.28 32.67
C GLY A 476 -8.78 -18.20 31.46
N ILE A 477 -7.71 -18.62 30.77
CA ILE A 477 -7.77 -19.46 29.55
C ILE A 477 -7.33 -20.91 29.84
N ILE A 478 -6.88 -21.20 31.06
CA ILE A 478 -6.63 -22.57 31.52
C ILE A 478 -7.60 -22.91 32.65
N GLU A 479 -8.82 -23.28 32.25
CA GLU A 479 -9.53 -24.47 32.74
C GLU A 479 -10.28 -25.13 31.57
#